data_AF-A0A1Y6CS82-F1
#
_entry.id   AF-A0A1Y6CS82-F1
#
_cell.length_a   1.000
_cell.length_b   1.000
_cell.length_c   1.000
_cell.angle_alpha   90.00
_cell.angle_beta   90.00
_cell.angle_gamma   90.00
#
_symmetry.space_group_name_H-M   'P 1'
#
loop_
_entity.id
_entity.type
_entity.pdbx_description
1 polymer ?
#
loop_
_entity_poly.entity_id
_entity_poly.type
_entity_poly.pdbx_seq_one_letter_code
_entity_poly.pdbx_strand_id
1 'polypeptide(L)'
;MNQNDYVWIYILAEALLVSLGLMGFFGYRWWRLRSERRLLIRICGQVAEHLTESIEAVQKDPLRYPEFRQAEAACLSALLPPFADLRLADVEAWDDIFANIHALFDLLARRLAALPAETHQGAGKPTDDDMERADIQEWDAAFAEFLSQHNQGLTFLAATRDVTADIKRKCEDVRQAHHNLRVNLESVVKMDRGGQLQPLLADIEKSNFELQQMAYSLERAQGNMAPQLETLGQQVRNLQLTVQNYRKSLPKIVQERDRLAEEKGDLTKQLEAKVKLVDRLNRNYETLRREYTKLYQATR
;
A
#
# COMPACT_ATOMS: atom_id res chain seq x y z
N MET A 1 31.86 -52.37 47.71
CA MET A 1 31.11 -51.32 46.99
C MET A 1 29.65 -51.71 47.12
N ASN A 2 28.86 -50.95 47.89
CA ASN A 2 27.54 -51.39 48.30
C ASN A 2 26.53 -51.11 47.17
N GLN A 3 25.46 -51.91 47.06
CA GLN A 3 24.40 -51.68 46.06
C GLN A 3 23.81 -50.26 46.13
N ASN A 4 23.80 -49.64 47.32
CA ASN A 4 23.38 -48.26 47.50
C ASN A 4 24.26 -47.25 46.75
N ASP A 5 25.57 -47.49 46.64
CA ASP A 5 26.49 -46.57 45.96
C ASP A 5 26.20 -46.53 44.45
N TYR A 6 25.82 -47.67 43.87
CA TYR A 6 25.44 -47.78 42.45
C TYR A 6 24.13 -47.04 42.14
N VAL A 7 23.13 -47.15 43.03
CA VAL A 7 21.85 -46.46 42.86
C VAL A 7 22.05 -44.93 42.93
N TRP A 8 22.88 -44.45 43.86
CA TRP A 8 23.20 -43.03 43.96
C TRP A 8 23.95 -42.48 42.75
N ILE A 9 24.94 -43.21 42.22
CA ILE A 9 25.68 -42.80 41.03
C ILE A 9 24.75 -42.75 39.81
N TYR A 10 23.82 -43.71 39.68
CA TYR A 10 22.88 -43.74 38.57
C TYR A 10 21.88 -42.59 38.62
N ILE A 11 21.28 -42.33 39.79
CA ILE A 11 20.36 -41.20 39.98
C ILE A 11 21.08 -39.86 39.71
N LEU A 12 22.34 -39.72 40.17
CA LEU A 12 23.14 -38.53 39.89
C LEU A 12 23.42 -38.36 38.39
N ALA A 13 23.72 -39.45 37.69
CA ALA A 13 23.97 -39.45 36.25
C ALA A 13 22.71 -39.09 35.46
N GLU A 14 21.55 -39.64 35.83
CA GLU A 14 20.27 -39.29 35.19
C GLU A 14 19.89 -37.83 35.43
N ALA A 15 20.04 -37.33 36.67
CA ALA A 15 19.78 -35.93 37.00
C ALA A 15 20.69 -34.98 36.21
N LEU A 16 21.98 -35.33 36.06
CA LEU A 16 22.92 -34.57 35.24
C LEU A 16 22.51 -34.57 33.76
N LEU A 17 22.10 -35.72 33.21
CA LEU A 17 21.70 -35.84 31.82
C LEU A 17 20.44 -35.03 31.52
N VAL A 18 19.44 -35.07 32.41
CA VAL A 18 18.23 -34.22 32.31
C VAL A 18 18.59 -32.73 32.41
N SER A 19 19.48 -32.35 33.34
CA SER A 19 19.91 -30.95 33.49
C SER A 19 20.64 -30.41 32.25
N LEU A 20 21.49 -31.25 31.62
CA LEU A 20 22.17 -30.94 30.36
C LEU A 20 21.18 -30.81 29.20
N GLY A 21 20.19 -31.71 29.12
CA GLY A 21 19.12 -31.64 28.13
C GLY A 21 18.31 -30.35 28.24
N LEU A 22 17.94 -29.96 29.46
CA LEU A 22 17.23 -28.70 29.73
C LEU A 22 18.10 -27.48 29.39
N MET A 23 19.36 -27.46 29.79
CA MET A 23 20.29 -26.39 29.40
C MET A 23 20.40 -26.25 27.88
N GLY A 24 20.54 -27.36 27.15
CA GLY A 24 20.59 -27.36 25.70
C GLY A 24 19.32 -26.79 25.07
N PHE A 25 18.15 -27.23 25.55
CA PHE A 25 16.85 -26.77 25.06
C PHE A 25 16.62 -25.27 25.34
N PHE A 26 16.85 -24.81 26.57
CA PHE A 26 16.71 -23.41 26.94
C PHE A 26 17.76 -22.53 26.24
N GLY A 27 19.00 -23.02 26.11
CA GLY A 27 20.06 -22.33 25.38
C GLY A 27 19.71 -22.14 23.90
N TYR A 28 19.21 -23.18 23.24
CA TYR A 28 18.76 -23.11 21.85
C TYR A 28 17.56 -22.15 21.70
N ARG A 29 16.55 -22.26 22.57
CA ARG A 29 15.37 -21.40 22.53
C ARG A 29 15.72 -19.94 22.80
N TRP A 30 16.63 -19.68 23.74
CA TRP A 30 17.16 -18.34 24.01
C TRP A 30 17.95 -17.80 22.83
N TRP A 31 18.80 -18.61 22.22
CA TRP A 31 19.57 -18.22 21.04
C TRP A 31 18.66 -17.86 19.86
N ARG A 32 17.61 -18.65 19.63
CA ARG A 32 16.59 -18.40 18.61
C ARG A 32 15.80 -17.11 18.89
N LEU A 33 15.33 -16.89 20.11
CA LEU A 33 14.66 -15.65 20.49
C LEU A 33 15.58 -14.43 20.32
N ARG A 34 16.87 -14.59 20.65
CA ARG A 34 17.88 -13.54 20.48
C ARG A 34 18.22 -13.26 19.00
N SER A 35 18.14 -14.26 18.13
CA SER A 35 18.35 -14.06 16.68
C SER A 35 17.13 -13.40 16.05
N GLU A 36 15.92 -13.85 16.39
CA GLU A 36 14.66 -13.26 15.95
C GLU A 36 14.56 -11.79 16.39
N ARG A 37 14.90 -11.47 17.66
CA ARG A 37 14.93 -10.08 18.15
C ARG A 37 15.94 -9.20 17.41
N ARG A 38 17.12 -9.74 17.07
CA ARG A 38 18.15 -8.99 16.31
C ARG A 38 17.70 -8.71 14.87
N LEU A 39 17.02 -9.66 14.25
CA LEU A 39 16.46 -9.49 12.91
C LEU A 39 15.34 -8.44 12.93
N LEU A 40 14.45 -8.51 13.92
CA LEU A 40 13.36 -7.54 14.09
C LEU A 40 13.90 -6.12 14.30
N ILE A 41 14.93 -5.94 15.13
CA ILE A 41 15.59 -4.64 15.31
C ILE A 41 16.15 -4.09 13.99
N ARG A 42 16.79 -4.93 13.15
CA ARG A 42 17.28 -4.47 11.84
C ARG A 42 16.16 -4.05 10.91
N ILE A 43 15.09 -4.85 10.81
CA ILE A 43 13.96 -4.52 9.93
C ILE A 43 13.30 -3.22 10.39
N CYS A 44 13.08 -3.06 11.71
CA CYS A 44 12.48 -1.84 12.24
C CYS A 44 13.35 -0.61 11.97
N GLY A 45 14.68 -0.74 12.12
CA GLY A 45 15.63 0.31 11.76
C GLY A 45 15.56 0.67 10.27
N GLN A 46 15.54 -0.32 9.38
CA GLN A 46 15.42 -0.10 7.93
C GLN A 46 14.10 0.55 7.53
N VAL A 47 12.99 0.15 8.15
CA VAL A 47 11.67 0.75 7.89
C VAL A 47 11.61 2.18 8.43
N ALA A 48 12.16 2.44 9.61
CA ALA A 48 12.23 3.80 10.17
C ALA A 48 13.09 4.72 9.27
N GLU A 49 14.24 4.24 8.80
CA GLU A 49 15.12 4.97 7.88
C GLU A 49 14.40 5.28 6.56
N HIS A 50 13.76 4.28 5.95
CA HIS A 50 12.99 4.47 4.72
C HIS A 50 11.80 5.44 4.92
N LEU A 51 11.13 5.41 6.08
CA LEU A 51 10.06 6.34 6.41
C LEU A 51 10.60 7.77 6.56
N THR A 52 11.75 7.96 7.22
CA THR A 52 12.39 9.28 7.32
C THR A 52 12.80 9.84 5.96
N GLU A 53 13.39 9.01 5.09
CA GLU A 53 13.75 9.41 3.72
C GLU A 53 12.51 9.79 2.89
N SER A 54 11.41 9.05 3.07
CA SER A 54 10.15 9.31 2.37
C SER A 54 9.51 10.63 2.83
N ILE A 55 9.56 10.93 4.14
CA ILE A 55 9.08 12.20 4.68
C ILE A 55 9.89 13.37 4.09
N GLU A 56 11.22 13.24 4.04
CA GLU A 56 12.07 14.27 3.44
C GLU A 56 11.83 14.44 1.94
N ALA A 57 11.64 13.35 1.19
CA ALA A 57 11.36 13.38 -0.24
C ALA A 57 10.02 14.06 -0.52
N VAL A 58 8.98 13.73 0.24
CA VAL A 58 7.65 14.38 0.13
C VAL A 58 7.75 15.87 0.44
N GLN A 59 8.48 16.27 1.49
CA GLN A 59 8.67 17.69 1.82
C GLN A 59 9.42 18.48 0.74
N LYS A 60 10.42 17.86 0.11
CA LYS A 60 11.29 18.47 -0.91
C LYS A 60 10.66 18.57 -2.30
N ASP A 61 9.60 17.81 -2.61
CA ASP A 61 8.99 17.80 -3.95
C ASP A 61 8.16 19.08 -4.22
N PRO A 62 8.63 20.03 -5.04
CA PRO A 62 7.96 21.31 -5.24
C PRO A 62 6.68 21.21 -6.10
N LEU A 63 6.46 20.09 -6.80
CA LEU A 63 5.36 19.93 -7.76
C LEU A 63 4.05 19.49 -7.12
N ARG A 64 4.08 19.01 -5.87
CA ARG A 64 2.90 18.55 -5.14
C ARG A 64 2.22 19.71 -4.40
N TYR A 65 0.88 19.76 -4.45
CA TYR A 65 0.09 20.74 -3.69
C TYR A 65 0.52 20.76 -2.21
N PRO A 66 0.76 21.95 -1.62
CA PRO A 66 1.33 22.08 -0.29
C PRO A 66 0.49 21.41 0.80
N GLU A 67 -0.83 21.36 0.61
CA GLU A 67 -1.76 20.76 1.57
C GLU A 67 -1.69 19.23 1.59
N PHE A 68 -1.61 18.59 0.41
CA PHE A 68 -1.40 17.14 0.30
C PHE A 68 -0.03 16.72 0.81
N ARG A 69 0.98 17.57 0.56
CA ARG A 69 2.34 17.37 1.06
C ARG A 69 2.40 17.34 2.59
N GLN A 70 1.68 18.25 3.25
CA GLN A 70 1.60 18.31 4.71
C GLN A 70 0.82 17.14 5.30
N ALA A 71 -0.30 16.75 4.68
CA ALA A 71 -1.09 15.61 5.14
C ALA A 71 -0.35 14.28 4.99
N GLU A 72 0.35 14.07 3.87
CA GLU A 72 1.14 12.87 3.62
C GLU A 72 2.38 12.81 4.53
N ALA A 73 3.08 13.94 4.72
CA ALA A 73 4.17 14.01 5.69
C ALA A 73 3.67 13.77 7.12
N ALA A 74 2.48 14.26 7.49
CA ALA A 74 1.88 14.02 8.80
C ALA A 74 1.53 12.54 8.99
N CYS A 75 0.91 11.88 8.00
CA CYS A 75 0.63 10.43 8.03
C CYS A 75 1.92 9.60 8.19
N LEU A 76 2.95 9.91 7.38
CA LEU A 76 4.23 9.19 7.46
C LEU A 76 4.94 9.44 8.79
N SER A 77 4.85 10.65 9.34
CA SER A 77 5.39 10.96 10.66
C SER A 77 4.65 10.26 11.80
N ALA A 78 3.34 10.04 11.66
CA ALA A 78 2.55 9.30 12.63
C ALA A 78 2.86 7.79 12.59
N LEU A 79 3.30 7.25 11.45
CA LEU A 79 3.71 5.86 11.30
C LEU A 79 5.12 5.57 11.83
N LEU A 80 5.95 6.59 12.06
CA LEU A 80 7.35 6.43 12.49
C LEU A 80 7.54 5.87 13.93
N PRO A 81 6.80 6.32 14.96
CA PRO A 81 7.01 5.93 16.36
C PRO A 81 7.04 4.41 16.66
N PRO A 82 6.12 3.56 16.13
CA PRO A 82 6.12 2.13 16.46
C PRO A 82 7.36 1.39 15.95
N PHE A 83 7.97 1.87 14.86
CA PHE A 83 9.19 1.29 14.31
C PHE A 83 10.45 1.85 14.99
N ALA A 84 10.46 3.15 15.34
CA ALA A 84 11.56 3.78 16.05
C ALA A 84 11.71 3.25 17.49
N ASP A 85 10.60 3.07 18.20
CA ASP A 85 10.59 2.64 19.61
C ASP A 85 10.47 1.11 19.78
N LEU A 86 10.46 0.34 18.69
CA LEU A 86 10.30 -1.12 18.69
C LEU A 86 9.00 -1.59 19.38
N ARG A 87 7.95 -0.75 19.39
CA ARG A 87 6.65 -1.01 20.03
C ARG A 87 5.65 -1.68 19.09
N LEU A 88 6.11 -2.53 18.17
CA LEU A 88 5.21 -3.17 17.18
C LEU A 88 4.16 -4.09 17.79
N ALA A 89 4.42 -4.62 18.99
CA ALA A 89 3.50 -5.50 19.71
C ALA A 89 2.52 -4.73 20.62
N ASP A 90 2.67 -3.41 20.73
CA ASP A 90 1.85 -2.57 21.59
C ASP A 90 0.60 -2.13 20.82
N VAL A 91 -0.56 -2.65 21.21
CA VAL A 91 -1.84 -2.38 20.53
C VAL A 91 -2.21 -0.89 20.66
N GLU A 92 -1.89 -0.28 21.81
CA GLU A 92 -2.15 1.15 22.06
C GLU A 92 -1.38 2.04 21.08
N ALA A 93 -0.15 1.66 20.72
CA ALA A 93 0.66 2.41 19.76
C ALA A 93 0.08 2.38 18.35
N TRP A 94 -0.65 1.33 17.96
CA TRP A 94 -1.33 1.25 16.66
C TRP A 94 -2.68 1.97 16.67
N ASP A 95 -3.42 1.90 17.78
CA ASP A 95 -4.69 2.62 17.93
C ASP A 95 -4.50 4.14 17.81
N ASP A 96 -3.42 4.68 18.39
CA ASP A 96 -3.05 6.10 18.24
C ASP A 96 -2.74 6.49 16.78
N ILE A 97 -2.16 5.57 16.02
CA ILE A 97 -1.84 5.79 14.60
C ILE A 97 -3.11 5.77 13.76
N PHE A 98 -3.99 4.79 13.98
CA PHE A 98 -5.26 4.72 13.27
C PHE A 98 -6.15 5.92 13.58
N ALA A 99 -6.18 6.37 14.84
CA ALA A 99 -6.88 7.59 15.24
C ALA A 99 -6.33 8.83 14.51
N ASN A 100 -5.00 8.99 14.43
CA ASN A 100 -4.38 10.11 13.71
C ASN A 100 -4.62 10.06 12.20
N ILE A 101 -4.56 8.87 11.59
CA ILE A 101 -4.85 8.68 10.16
C ILE A 101 -6.32 8.99 9.87
N HIS A 102 -7.26 8.52 10.70
CA HIS A 102 -8.68 8.84 10.57
C HIS A 102 -8.95 10.33 10.72
N ALA A 103 -8.34 11.02 11.69
CA ALA A 103 -8.46 12.46 11.85
C ALA A 103 -7.97 13.24 10.61
N LEU A 104 -6.89 12.77 9.96
CA LEU A 104 -6.37 13.36 8.73
C LEU A 104 -7.31 13.12 7.54
N PHE A 105 -7.89 11.93 7.41
CA PHE A 105 -8.91 11.65 6.40
C PHE A 105 -10.18 12.48 6.59
N ASP A 106 -10.63 12.67 7.84
CA ASP A 106 -11.78 13.52 8.16
C ASP A 106 -11.52 14.99 7.81
N LEU A 107 -10.31 15.49 8.05
CA LEU A 107 -9.91 16.85 7.67
C LEU A 107 -9.88 17.03 6.15
N LEU A 108 -9.37 16.03 5.41
CA LEU A 108 -9.37 16.03 3.94
C LEU A 108 -10.79 15.95 3.38
N ALA A 109 -11.65 15.09 3.93
CA ALA A 109 -13.04 14.92 3.50
C ALA A 109 -13.87 16.18 3.74
N ARG A 110 -13.72 16.84 4.90
CA ARG A 110 -14.41 18.11 5.21
C ARG A 110 -13.97 19.24 4.29
N ARG A 111 -12.70 19.26 3.86
CA ARG A 111 -12.21 20.27 2.91
C ARG A 111 -12.64 19.99 1.48
N LEU A 112 -12.64 18.73 1.04
CA LEU A 112 -13.18 18.32 -0.27
C LEU A 112 -14.68 18.65 -0.39
N ALA A 113 -15.44 18.49 0.70
CA ALA A 113 -16.84 18.89 0.78
C ALA A 113 -17.05 20.43 0.80
N ALA A 114 -16.01 21.21 1.11
CA ALA A 114 -16.05 22.67 1.14
C ALA A 114 -15.62 23.33 -0.19
N LEU A 115 -15.16 22.54 -1.19
CA LEU A 115 -15.02 23.04 -2.55
C LEU A 115 -16.41 23.23 -3.18
N PRO A 116 -16.68 24.36 -3.85
CA PRO A 116 -17.97 24.58 -4.50
C PRO A 116 -18.16 23.55 -5.61
N ALA A 117 -19.16 22.69 -5.43
CA ALA A 117 -19.50 21.63 -6.35
C ALA A 117 -20.02 22.20 -7.67
N GLU A 118 -19.27 22.02 -8.75
CA GLU A 118 -19.89 21.88 -10.07
C GLU A 118 -20.59 20.52 -10.11
N THR A 119 -21.92 20.60 -9.99
CA THR A 119 -22.94 19.66 -10.47
C THR A 119 -22.49 18.24 -10.82
N HIS A 120 -22.72 17.30 -9.91
CA HIS A 120 -23.40 16.05 -10.26
C HIS A 120 -24.34 15.64 -9.13
N GLN A 121 -25.64 15.83 -9.39
CA GLN A 121 -26.73 15.26 -8.63
C GLN A 121 -26.76 13.75 -8.85
N GLY A 122 -26.90 12.99 -7.75
CA GLY A 122 -27.45 11.65 -7.79
C GLY A 122 -26.60 10.60 -7.08
N ALA A 123 -26.73 10.49 -5.76
CA ALA A 123 -26.61 9.20 -5.07
C ALA A 123 -27.28 9.30 -3.71
N GLY A 124 -28.40 8.59 -3.57
CA GLY A 124 -29.05 8.35 -2.29
C GLY A 124 -28.12 7.59 -1.34
N LYS A 125 -28.28 7.89 -0.06
CA LYS A 125 -27.58 7.28 1.06
C LYS A 125 -27.74 5.74 1.03
N PRO A 126 -26.66 4.94 0.93
CA PRO A 126 -26.78 3.49 0.91
C PRO A 126 -26.97 2.96 2.34
N THR A 127 -27.92 2.04 2.49
CA THR A 127 -28.08 1.16 3.65
C THR A 127 -27.17 -0.07 3.52
N ASP A 128 -26.66 -0.54 4.65
CA ASP A 128 -25.53 -1.47 4.85
C ASP A 128 -25.65 -2.90 4.23
N ASP A 129 -26.76 -3.24 3.58
CA ASP A 129 -27.05 -4.63 3.16
C ASP A 129 -26.93 -4.93 1.65
N ASP A 130 -26.66 -3.92 0.80
CA ASP A 130 -26.62 -4.11 -0.68
C ASP A 130 -25.20 -4.23 -1.28
N MET A 131 -24.14 -4.18 -0.47
CA MET A 131 -22.76 -3.98 -0.96
C MET A 131 -22.04 -5.24 -1.49
N GLU A 132 -22.62 -6.44 -1.38
CA GLU A 132 -21.83 -7.68 -1.55
C GLU A 132 -21.90 -8.40 -2.91
N ARG A 133 -22.65 -7.92 -3.91
CA ARG A 133 -22.69 -8.60 -5.23
C ARG A 133 -22.68 -7.74 -6.49
N ALA A 134 -22.87 -6.43 -6.40
CA ALA A 134 -22.96 -5.57 -7.59
C ALA A 134 -21.60 -5.13 -8.15
N ASP A 135 -20.52 -5.08 -7.36
CA ASP A 135 -19.36 -4.27 -7.72
C ASP A 135 -18.33 -4.94 -8.65
N ILE A 136 -18.15 -6.25 -8.66
CA ILE A 136 -16.97 -6.84 -9.36
C ILE A 136 -17.03 -6.65 -10.88
N GLN A 137 -18.22 -6.72 -11.49
CA GLN A 137 -18.40 -6.51 -12.94
C GLN A 137 -18.30 -5.03 -13.34
N GLU A 138 -18.77 -4.13 -12.49
CA GLU A 138 -18.73 -2.68 -12.73
C GLU A 138 -17.28 -2.17 -12.62
N TRP A 139 -16.53 -2.69 -11.65
CA TRP A 139 -15.10 -2.46 -11.53
C TRP A 139 -14.29 -3.08 -12.69
N ASP A 140 -14.67 -4.25 -13.19
CA ASP A 140 -14.01 -4.86 -14.37
C ASP A 140 -14.23 -4.02 -15.64
N ALA A 141 -15.42 -3.45 -15.81
CA ALA A 141 -15.72 -2.54 -16.92
C ALA A 141 -14.92 -1.23 -16.81
N ALA A 142 -14.88 -0.62 -15.62
CA ALA A 142 -14.10 0.58 -15.36
C ALA A 142 -12.58 0.35 -15.56
N PHE A 143 -12.07 -0.82 -15.16
CA PHE A 143 -10.66 -1.19 -15.40
C PHE A 143 -10.36 -1.39 -16.89
N ALA A 144 -11.26 -2.03 -17.63
CA ALA A 144 -11.10 -2.22 -19.07
C ALA A 144 -11.12 -0.87 -19.82
N GLU A 145 -11.99 0.06 -19.39
CA GLU A 145 -12.05 1.41 -19.92
C GLU A 145 -10.77 2.21 -19.62
N PHE A 146 -10.27 2.13 -18.39
CA PHE A 146 -9.00 2.77 -18.01
C PHE A 146 -7.81 2.25 -18.84
N LEU A 147 -7.73 0.94 -19.08
CA LEU A 147 -6.68 0.34 -19.92
C LEU A 147 -6.81 0.77 -21.39
N SER A 148 -8.03 0.90 -21.89
CA SER A 148 -8.30 1.43 -23.23
C SER A 148 -7.81 2.87 -23.35
N GLN A 149 -8.15 3.73 -22.38
CA GLN A 149 -7.71 5.12 -22.33
C GLN A 149 -6.18 5.25 -22.22
N HIS A 150 -5.53 4.40 -21.41
CA HIS A 150 -4.08 4.39 -21.31
C HIS A 150 -3.42 3.97 -22.63
N ASN A 151 -3.94 2.95 -23.31
CA ASN A 151 -3.41 2.52 -24.61
C ASN A 151 -3.61 3.60 -25.68
N GLN A 152 -4.75 4.29 -25.67
CA GLN A 152 -4.99 5.44 -26.54
C GLN A 152 -3.98 6.56 -26.26
N GLY A 153 -3.71 6.87 -24.99
CA GLY A 153 -2.68 7.84 -24.59
C GLY A 153 -1.28 7.48 -25.11
N LEU A 154 -0.90 6.19 -25.06
CA LEU A 154 0.38 5.72 -25.61
C LEU A 154 0.44 5.88 -27.13
N THR A 155 -0.64 5.57 -27.85
CA THR A 155 -0.69 5.77 -29.32
C THR A 155 -0.64 7.26 -29.70
N PHE A 156 -1.28 8.12 -28.92
CA PHE A 156 -1.21 9.57 -29.10
C PHE A 156 0.21 10.11 -28.85
N LEU A 157 0.91 9.61 -27.84
CA LEU A 157 2.30 9.96 -27.57
C LEU A 157 3.26 9.49 -28.67
N ALA A 158 3.01 8.31 -29.24
CA ALA A 158 3.73 7.84 -30.42
C ALA A 158 3.49 8.75 -31.63
N ALA A 159 2.23 9.12 -31.90
CA ALA A 159 1.88 10.01 -33.00
C ALA A 159 2.48 11.43 -32.83
N THR A 160 2.46 11.97 -31.61
CA THR A 160 3.06 13.28 -31.32
C THR A 160 4.58 13.26 -31.42
N ARG A 161 5.25 12.14 -31.12
CA ARG A 161 6.68 11.95 -31.40
C ARG A 161 6.99 12.05 -32.90
N ASP A 162 6.16 11.45 -33.75
CA ASP A 162 6.34 11.53 -35.20
C ASP A 162 6.10 12.95 -35.73
N VAL A 163 5.07 13.64 -35.22
CA VAL A 163 4.81 15.05 -35.54
C VAL A 163 5.95 15.96 -35.08
N THR A 164 6.53 15.70 -33.91
CA THR A 164 7.68 16.47 -33.39
C THR A 164 8.92 16.27 -34.26
N ALA A 165 9.16 15.04 -34.73
CA ALA A 165 10.24 14.75 -35.67
C ALA A 165 10.03 15.45 -37.02
N ASP A 166 8.80 15.53 -37.52
CA ASP A 166 8.46 16.25 -38.76
C ASP A 166 8.63 17.77 -38.61
N ILE A 167 8.22 18.34 -37.47
CA ILE A 167 8.44 19.76 -37.15
C ILE A 167 9.94 20.07 -37.08
N LYS A 168 10.76 19.17 -36.50
CA LYS A 168 12.22 19.35 -36.42
C LYS A 168 12.85 19.42 -37.81
N ARG A 169 12.46 18.51 -38.73
CA ARG A 169 12.88 18.57 -40.13
C ARG A 169 12.48 19.88 -40.80
N LYS A 170 11.22 20.30 -40.65
CA LYS A 170 10.74 21.57 -41.22
C LYS A 170 11.48 22.78 -40.65
N CYS A 171 11.82 22.78 -39.36
CA CYS A 171 12.64 23.82 -38.76
C CYS A 171 14.08 23.83 -39.32
N GLU A 172 14.68 22.67 -39.56
CA GLU A 172 15.99 22.54 -40.19
C GLU A 172 15.95 23.04 -41.65
N ASP A 173 14.92 22.67 -42.42
CA ASP A 173 14.70 23.14 -43.78
C ASP A 173 14.51 24.66 -43.85
N VAL A 174 13.71 25.24 -42.94
CA VAL A 174 13.53 26.70 -42.83
C VAL A 174 14.84 27.37 -42.44
N ARG A 175 15.64 26.78 -41.55
CA ARG A 175 16.96 27.32 -41.17
C ARG A 175 17.91 27.34 -42.37
N GLN A 176 17.88 26.29 -43.17
CA GLN A 176 18.70 26.17 -44.38
C GLN A 176 18.25 27.16 -45.47
N ALA A 177 16.94 27.30 -45.68
CA ALA A 177 16.36 28.30 -46.58
C ALA A 177 16.68 29.74 -46.12
N HIS A 178 16.60 30.01 -44.82
CA HIS A 178 16.97 31.30 -44.24
C HIS A 178 18.46 31.60 -44.39
N HIS A 179 19.33 30.60 -44.20
CA HIS A 179 20.76 30.75 -44.45
C HIS A 179 21.04 31.09 -45.93
N ASN A 180 20.39 30.39 -46.86
CA ASN A 180 20.52 30.66 -48.29
C ASN A 180 19.98 32.04 -48.68
N LEU A 181 18.83 32.44 -48.15
CA LEU A 181 18.27 33.78 -48.35
C LEU A 181 19.17 34.86 -47.78
N ARG A 182 19.82 34.62 -46.64
CA ARG A 182 20.79 35.55 -46.05
C ARG A 182 22.03 35.70 -46.90
N VAL A 183 22.60 34.61 -47.42
CA VAL A 183 23.75 34.69 -48.33
C VAL A 183 23.38 35.48 -49.60
N ASN A 184 22.16 35.28 -50.10
CA ASN A 184 21.62 36.03 -51.24
C ASN A 184 21.30 37.50 -50.88
N LEU A 185 20.80 37.79 -49.69
CA LEU A 185 20.53 39.14 -49.22
C LEU A 185 21.82 39.89 -48.89
N GLU A 186 22.83 39.27 -48.29
CA GLU A 186 24.15 39.90 -48.08
C GLU A 186 24.86 40.20 -49.40
N SER A 187 24.62 39.41 -50.46
CA SER A 187 25.11 39.72 -51.80
C SER A 187 24.35 40.89 -52.45
N VAL A 188 23.04 41.02 -52.17
CA VAL A 188 22.16 42.10 -52.69
C VAL A 188 22.25 43.40 -51.87
N VAL A 189 22.43 43.34 -50.55
CA VAL A 189 22.55 44.48 -49.62
C VAL A 189 23.87 45.23 -49.83
N LYS A 190 24.90 44.56 -50.37
CA LYS A 190 26.09 45.24 -50.89
C LYS A 190 25.78 46.19 -52.05
N MET A 191 24.58 46.14 -52.64
CA MET A 191 24.19 46.99 -53.77
C MET A 191 23.26 48.16 -53.44
N ASP A 192 22.33 48.09 -52.47
CA ASP A 192 21.60 49.29 -52.00
C ASP A 192 20.72 49.00 -50.77
N ARG A 193 20.66 49.93 -49.79
CA ARG A 193 19.72 49.98 -48.64
C ARG A 193 19.87 48.97 -47.46
N GLY A 194 21.08 48.83 -46.90
CA GLY A 194 21.33 47.93 -45.74
C GLY A 194 20.77 48.34 -44.36
N GLY A 195 20.27 49.57 -44.16
CA GLY A 195 19.96 50.09 -42.81
C GLY A 195 18.69 49.57 -42.13
N GLN A 196 17.68 49.11 -42.89
CA GLN A 196 16.38 48.66 -42.33
C GLN A 196 16.21 47.14 -42.27
N LEU A 197 16.97 46.38 -43.07
CA LEU A 197 16.93 44.91 -43.09
C LEU A 197 17.70 44.28 -41.92
N GLN A 198 18.76 44.95 -41.45
CA GLN A 198 19.62 44.47 -40.40
C GLN A 198 18.93 44.27 -39.03
N PRO A 199 18.06 45.17 -38.54
CA PRO A 199 17.31 44.93 -37.30
C PRO A 199 16.26 43.82 -37.44
N LEU A 200 15.56 43.74 -38.58
CA LEU A 200 14.59 42.66 -38.84
C LEU A 200 15.27 41.27 -38.85
N LEU A 201 16.49 41.20 -39.40
CA LEU A 201 17.32 39.99 -39.36
C LEU A 201 17.71 39.60 -37.92
N ALA A 202 18.09 40.57 -37.09
CA ALA A 202 18.42 40.34 -35.69
C ALA A 202 17.21 39.85 -34.87
N ASP A 203 16.02 40.40 -35.13
CA ASP A 203 14.78 39.97 -34.48
C ASP A 203 14.38 38.54 -34.89
N ILE A 204 14.56 38.18 -36.17
CA ILE A 204 14.32 36.82 -36.65
C ILE A 204 15.34 35.83 -36.05
N GLU A 205 16.60 36.21 -35.91
CA GLU A 205 17.62 35.39 -35.23
C GLU A 205 17.27 35.13 -33.77
N LYS A 206 16.81 36.17 -33.07
CA LYS A 206 16.38 36.05 -31.67
C LYS A 206 15.16 35.14 -31.54
N SER A 207 14.16 35.31 -32.39
CA SER A 207 12.97 34.45 -32.43
C SER A 207 13.32 32.99 -32.74
N ASN A 208 14.23 32.74 -33.69
CA ASN A 208 14.71 31.40 -33.99
C ASN A 208 15.47 30.76 -32.82
N PHE A 209 16.25 31.53 -32.08
CA PHE A 209 16.95 31.06 -30.90
C PHE A 209 15.97 30.67 -29.77
N GLU A 210 14.93 31.48 -29.54
CA GLU A 210 13.87 31.19 -28.57
C GLU A 210 13.08 29.93 -28.95
N LEU A 211 12.74 29.76 -30.23
CA LEU A 211 12.08 28.55 -30.73
C LEU A 211 12.95 27.29 -30.53
N GLN A 212 14.27 27.41 -30.68
CA GLN A 212 15.18 26.28 -30.41
C GLN A 212 15.25 25.91 -28.95
N GLN A 213 15.33 26.90 -28.06
CA GLN A 213 15.27 26.62 -26.62
C GLN A 213 13.93 25.96 -26.24
N MET A 214 12.82 26.43 -26.78
CA MET A 214 11.51 25.81 -26.57
C MET A 214 11.49 24.37 -27.07
N ALA A 215 11.99 24.09 -28.28
CA ALA A 215 12.08 22.73 -28.83
C ALA A 215 12.92 21.80 -27.95
N TYR A 216 14.09 22.25 -27.48
CA TYR A 216 14.92 21.47 -26.56
C TYR A 216 14.25 21.22 -25.20
N SER A 217 13.52 22.21 -24.68
CA SER A 217 12.80 22.05 -23.41
C SER A 217 11.66 21.02 -23.52
N LEU A 218 10.95 21.01 -24.64
CA LEU A 218 9.91 20.04 -24.96
C LEU A 218 10.49 18.64 -25.16
N GLU A 219 11.61 18.50 -25.87
CA GLU A 219 12.30 17.22 -26.08
C GLU A 219 12.76 16.63 -24.73
N ARG A 220 13.23 17.48 -23.82
CA ARG A 220 13.60 17.06 -22.46
C ARG A 220 12.40 16.66 -21.61
N ALA A 221 11.31 17.42 -21.67
CA ALA A 221 10.06 17.09 -20.98
C ALA A 221 9.47 15.75 -21.50
N GLN A 222 9.48 15.56 -22.82
CA GLN A 222 9.03 14.33 -23.46
C GLN A 222 9.92 13.12 -23.10
N GLY A 223 11.24 13.32 -23.09
CA GLY A 223 12.20 12.30 -22.64
C GLY A 223 12.00 11.88 -21.19
N ASN A 224 11.53 12.79 -20.33
CA ASN A 224 11.22 12.49 -18.92
C ASN A 224 9.86 11.82 -18.73
N MET A 225 8.88 12.06 -19.62
CA MET A 225 7.54 11.45 -19.53
C MET A 225 7.53 9.96 -19.91
N ALA A 226 8.36 9.56 -20.89
CA ALA A 226 8.45 8.16 -21.33
C ALA A 226 8.80 7.17 -20.18
N PRO A 227 9.86 7.38 -19.37
CA PRO A 227 10.18 6.48 -18.27
C PRO A 227 9.14 6.55 -17.14
N GLN A 228 8.49 7.70 -16.92
CA GLN A 228 7.41 7.82 -15.93
C GLN A 228 6.20 6.95 -16.31
N LEU A 229 5.82 6.96 -17.59
CA LEU A 229 4.74 6.11 -18.11
C LEU A 229 5.10 4.62 -18.07
N GLU A 230 6.35 4.27 -18.36
CA GLU A 230 6.82 2.88 -18.26
C GLU A 230 6.76 2.37 -16.81
N THR A 231 7.19 3.21 -15.86
CA THR A 231 7.13 2.93 -14.42
C THR A 231 5.68 2.75 -13.96
N LEU A 232 4.78 3.65 -14.39
CA LEU A 232 3.35 3.56 -14.09
C LEU A 232 2.75 2.27 -14.68
N GLY A 233 3.12 1.90 -15.91
CA GLY A 233 2.69 0.67 -16.56
C GLY A 233 3.19 -0.60 -15.86
N GLN A 234 4.35 -0.56 -15.19
CA GLN A 234 4.81 -1.65 -14.32
C GLN A 234 4.01 -1.71 -13.00
N GLN A 235 3.73 -0.56 -12.38
CA GLN A 235 2.89 -0.51 -11.17
C GLN A 235 1.48 -1.04 -11.43
N VAL A 236 0.85 -0.66 -12.56
CA VAL A 236 -0.47 -1.18 -12.95
C VAL A 236 -0.45 -2.69 -13.14
N ARG A 237 0.59 -3.24 -13.79
CA ARG A 237 0.74 -4.70 -13.95
C ARG A 237 0.92 -5.43 -12.62
N ASN A 238 1.70 -4.86 -11.70
CA ASN A 238 1.89 -5.43 -10.36
C ASN A 238 0.58 -5.42 -9.56
N LEU A 239 -0.18 -4.33 -9.64
CA LEU A 239 -1.50 -4.23 -9.02
C LEU A 239 -2.48 -5.25 -9.62
N GLN A 240 -2.49 -5.43 -10.95
CA GLN A 240 -3.30 -6.47 -11.59
C GLN A 240 -2.98 -7.87 -11.08
N LEU A 241 -1.71 -8.22 -10.96
CA LEU A 241 -1.29 -9.53 -10.40
C LEU A 241 -1.76 -9.69 -8.96
N THR A 242 -1.66 -8.62 -8.16
CA THR A 242 -2.08 -8.59 -6.76
C THR A 242 -3.59 -8.82 -6.64
N VAL A 243 -4.38 -8.06 -7.40
CA VAL A 243 -5.85 -8.22 -7.47
C VAL A 243 -6.23 -9.63 -7.94
N GLN A 244 -5.54 -10.16 -8.95
CA GLN A 244 -5.80 -11.52 -9.44
C GLN A 244 -5.50 -12.58 -8.37
N ASN A 245 -4.45 -12.39 -7.57
CA ASN A 245 -4.13 -13.28 -6.46
C ASN A 245 -5.20 -13.21 -5.36
N TYR A 246 -5.67 -12.01 -5.00
CA TYR A 246 -6.79 -11.86 -4.07
C TYR A 246 -8.07 -12.52 -4.59
N ARG A 247 -8.40 -12.35 -5.88
CA ARG A 247 -9.56 -13.04 -6.50
C ARG A 247 -9.47 -14.56 -6.40
N LYS A 248 -8.26 -15.13 -6.45
CA LYS A 248 -8.05 -16.58 -6.29
C LYS A 248 -8.11 -17.05 -4.84
N SER A 249 -7.73 -16.21 -3.87
CA SER A 249 -7.74 -16.58 -2.45
C SER A 249 -9.11 -16.36 -1.79
N LEU A 250 -9.88 -15.37 -2.23
CA LEU A 250 -11.17 -15.01 -1.64
C LEU A 250 -12.16 -16.19 -1.54
N PRO A 251 -12.36 -17.03 -2.58
CA PRO A 251 -13.27 -18.18 -2.49
C PRO A 251 -12.85 -19.21 -1.44
N LYS A 252 -11.54 -19.39 -1.21
CA LYS A 252 -11.02 -20.31 -0.20
C LYS A 252 -11.33 -19.81 1.20
N ILE A 253 -11.15 -18.53 1.44
CA ILE A 253 -11.45 -17.89 2.73
C ILE A 253 -12.96 -17.95 3.00
N VAL A 254 -13.80 -17.71 1.98
CA VAL A 254 -15.27 -17.84 2.11
C VAL A 254 -15.67 -19.28 2.46
N GLN A 255 -15.07 -20.28 1.81
CA GLN A 255 -15.30 -21.70 2.13
C GLN A 255 -14.88 -22.05 3.57
N GLU A 256 -13.74 -21.54 4.04
CA GLU A 256 -13.28 -21.75 5.41
C GLU A 256 -14.22 -21.08 6.42
N ARG A 257 -14.70 -19.86 6.14
CA ARG A 257 -15.70 -19.17 6.96
C ARG A 257 -16.98 -20.00 7.09
N ASP A 258 -17.49 -20.50 5.98
CA ASP A 258 -18.75 -21.27 5.97
C ASP A 258 -18.61 -22.58 6.75
N ARG A 259 -17.47 -23.27 6.58
CA ARG A 259 -17.14 -24.46 7.37
C ARG A 259 -17.06 -24.16 8.88
N LEU A 260 -16.39 -23.07 9.27
CA LEU A 260 -16.31 -22.68 10.69
C LEU A 260 -17.68 -22.31 11.25
N ALA A 261 -18.57 -21.72 10.45
CA ALA A 261 -19.94 -21.43 10.85
C ALA A 261 -20.75 -22.71 11.11
N GLU A 262 -20.58 -23.74 10.27
CA GLU A 262 -21.19 -25.06 10.48
C GLU A 262 -20.65 -25.74 11.76
N GLU A 263 -19.33 -25.77 11.95
CA GLU A 263 -18.68 -26.34 13.14
C GLU A 263 -19.16 -25.65 14.43
N LYS A 264 -19.27 -24.31 14.41
CA LYS A 264 -19.85 -23.54 15.52
C LYS A 264 -21.31 -23.92 15.78
N GLY A 265 -22.11 -24.09 14.72
CA GLY A 265 -23.50 -24.53 14.83
C GLY A 265 -23.63 -25.89 15.52
N ASP A 266 -22.79 -26.85 15.16
CA ASP A 266 -22.81 -28.18 15.75
C ASP A 266 -22.32 -28.20 17.19
N LEU A 267 -21.27 -27.44 17.52
CA LEU A 267 -20.83 -27.26 18.90
C LEU A 267 -21.91 -26.63 19.79
N THR A 268 -22.68 -25.69 19.24
CA THR A 268 -23.80 -25.05 19.95
C THR A 268 -24.89 -26.08 20.26
N LYS A 269 -25.27 -26.93 19.29
CA LYS A 269 -26.23 -28.03 19.52
C LYS A 269 -25.73 -29.02 20.58
N GLN A 270 -24.44 -29.37 20.54
CA GLN A 270 -23.84 -30.26 21.54
C GLN A 270 -23.86 -29.64 22.94
N LEU A 271 -23.59 -28.34 23.06
CA LEU A 271 -23.67 -27.61 24.31
C LEU A 271 -25.10 -27.63 24.86
N GLU A 272 -26.11 -27.33 24.05
CA GLU A 272 -27.52 -27.40 24.45
C GLU A 272 -27.92 -28.79 24.94
N ALA A 273 -27.47 -29.85 24.25
CA ALA A 273 -27.73 -31.22 24.66
C ALA A 273 -27.10 -31.54 26.03
N LYS A 274 -25.87 -31.07 26.28
CA LYS A 274 -25.18 -31.21 27.56
C LYS A 274 -25.88 -30.43 28.67
N VAL A 275 -26.32 -29.20 28.42
CA VAL A 275 -27.10 -28.40 29.38
C VAL A 275 -28.38 -29.14 29.78
N LYS A 276 -29.15 -29.65 28.80
CA LYS A 276 -30.36 -30.47 29.05
C LYS A 276 -30.07 -31.75 29.84
N LEU A 277 -28.88 -32.33 29.71
CA LEU A 277 -28.47 -33.50 30.50
C LEU A 277 -28.16 -33.12 31.95
N VAL A 278 -27.41 -32.02 32.14
CA VAL A 278 -27.09 -31.48 33.47
C VAL A 278 -28.35 -31.11 34.23
N ASP A 279 -29.32 -30.45 33.58
CA ASP A 279 -30.61 -30.11 34.19
C ASP A 279 -31.36 -31.36 34.68
N ARG A 280 -31.37 -32.44 33.88
CA ARG A 280 -31.98 -33.71 34.26
C ARG A 280 -31.27 -34.37 35.45
N LEU A 281 -29.94 -34.40 35.42
CA LEU A 281 -29.14 -34.91 36.53
C LEU A 281 -29.38 -34.13 37.82
N ASN A 282 -29.47 -32.80 37.72
CA ASN A 282 -29.71 -31.94 38.88
C ASN A 282 -31.09 -32.19 39.49
N ARG A 283 -32.14 -32.34 38.66
CA ARG A 283 -33.49 -32.72 39.11
C ARG A 283 -33.50 -34.09 39.79
N ASN A 284 -32.79 -35.08 39.23
CA ASN A 284 -32.68 -36.40 39.83
C ASN A 284 -31.94 -36.36 41.17
N TYR A 285 -30.85 -35.59 41.25
CA TYR A 285 -30.09 -35.37 42.48
C TYR A 285 -30.94 -34.71 43.56
N GLU A 286 -31.71 -33.67 43.23
CA GLU A 286 -32.64 -33.04 44.17
C GLU A 286 -33.71 -34.01 44.68
N THR A 287 -34.24 -34.85 43.78
CA THR A 287 -35.25 -35.87 44.14
C THR A 287 -34.65 -36.86 45.13
N LEU A 288 -33.47 -37.42 44.82
CA LEU A 288 -32.76 -38.35 45.69
C LEU A 288 -32.42 -37.71 47.04
N ARG A 289 -31.97 -36.44 47.04
CA ARG A 289 -31.71 -35.68 48.27
C ARG A 289 -32.96 -35.54 49.13
N ARG A 290 -34.12 -35.25 48.53
CA ARG A 290 -35.41 -35.15 49.27
C ARG A 290 -35.79 -36.50 49.88
N GLU A 291 -35.65 -37.59 49.15
CA GLU A 291 -35.92 -38.94 49.66
C GLU A 291 -34.98 -39.33 50.80
N TYR A 292 -33.68 -39.08 50.64
CA TYR A 292 -32.69 -39.31 51.70
C TYR A 292 -33.04 -38.52 52.96
N THR A 293 -33.41 -37.23 52.81
CA THR A 293 -33.80 -36.38 53.94
C THR A 293 -35.04 -36.93 54.66
N LYS A 294 -36.03 -37.43 53.91
CA LYS A 294 -37.22 -38.09 54.49
C LYS A 294 -36.85 -39.36 55.26
N LEU A 295 -36.01 -40.23 54.70
CA LEU A 295 -35.57 -41.47 55.36
C LEU A 295 -34.79 -41.18 56.64
N TYR A 296 -33.92 -40.17 56.62
CA TYR A 296 -33.15 -39.73 57.79
C TYR A 296 -34.05 -39.16 58.89
N GLN A 297 -35.11 -38.43 58.53
CA GLN A 297 -36.10 -37.93 59.48
C GLN A 297 -36.98 -39.04 60.07
N ALA A 298 -37.25 -40.12 59.32
CA ALA A 298 -38.09 -41.22 59.77
C ALA A 298 -37.35 -42.24 60.66
N THR A 299 -36.02 -42.31 60.56
CA THR A 299 -35.17 -43.21 61.37
C THR A 299 -34.64 -42.57 62.65
N ARG A 300 -35.05 -41.35 62.95
CA ARG A 300 -34.71 -40.60 64.17
C ARG A 300 -35.93 -40.47 65.06
#